data_AF-A0A0B1ZAR0-F1
#
_entry.id   AF-A0A0B1ZAR0-F1
#
_cell.length_a   1.000
_cell.length_b   1.000
_cell.length_c   1.000
_cell.angle_alpha   90.00
_cell.angle_beta   90.00
_cell.angle_gamma   90.00
#
_symmetry.space_group_name_H-M   'P 1'
#
loop_
_entity.id
_entity.type
_entity.pdbx_description
1 polymer ?
#
loop_
_entity_poly.entity_id
_entity_poly.type
_entity_poly.pdbx_seq_one_letter_code
_entity_poly.pdbx_strand_id
1 'polypeptide(L)'
;MAGIMIDRRHCEVRIVRKCEIDARSWPLWRMARFDREHFALTRVTPILEQALESGDPASLRKLERLIEEFATTFRPPTGATPS
;
A
#
# COMPACT_ATOMS: atom_id res chain seq x y z
N MET A 1 10.97 9.09 -1.38
CA MET A 1 10.76 8.57 -2.74
C MET A 1 12.07 8.32 -3.48
N ALA A 2 12.97 9.29 -3.62
CA ALA A 2 14.23 9.11 -4.38
C ALA A 2 15.04 7.87 -3.96
N GLY A 3 15.16 7.60 -2.65
CA GLY A 3 15.85 6.42 -2.14
C GLY A 3 15.20 5.09 -2.50
N ILE A 4 13.86 5.04 -2.64
CA ILE A 4 13.16 3.84 -3.11
C ILE A 4 13.49 3.64 -4.59
N MET A 5 13.35 4.67 -5.43
CA MET A 5 13.55 4.56 -6.89
C MET A 5 14.91 4.00 -7.34
N ILE A 6 15.95 4.10 -6.50
CA ILE A 6 17.32 3.67 -6.81
C ILE A 6 17.77 2.44 -6.01
N ASP A 7 16.90 1.87 -5.18
CA ASP A 7 17.24 0.74 -4.32
C ASP A 7 17.38 -0.55 -5.15
N ARG A 8 18.53 -1.21 -5.04
CA ARG A 8 18.86 -2.40 -5.85
C ARG A 8 18.05 -3.65 -5.51
N ARG A 9 17.25 -3.63 -4.43
CA ARG A 9 16.41 -4.77 -4.02
C ARG A 9 15.18 -4.95 -4.90
N HIS A 10 14.92 -4.04 -5.84
CA HIS A 10 13.88 -4.15 -6.84
C HIS A 10 14.37 -3.60 -8.19
N CYS A 11 13.67 -3.95 -9.27
CA CYS A 11 14.10 -3.65 -10.65
C CYS A 11 13.15 -2.74 -11.43
N GLU A 12 11.88 -2.61 -11.02
CA GLU A 12 10.87 -1.84 -11.75
C GLU A 12 9.89 -1.18 -10.78
N VAL A 13 10.02 0.13 -10.58
CA VAL A 13 9.13 0.91 -9.72
C VAL A 13 8.15 1.71 -10.58
N ARG A 14 6.87 1.42 -10.44
CA ARG A 14 5.78 2.15 -11.10
C ARG A 14 4.96 2.92 -10.07
N ILE A 15 4.76 4.21 -10.30
CA ILE A 15 3.89 5.04 -9.45
C ILE A 15 2.44 4.77 -9.84
N VAL A 16 1.67 4.21 -8.90
CA VAL A 16 0.25 3.85 -9.10
C VAL A 16 -0.66 5.07 -9.01
N ARG A 17 -0.38 6.00 -8.08
CA ARG A 17 -1.12 7.27 -7.93
C ARG A 17 -0.23 8.36 -7.36
N LYS A 18 -0.41 9.59 -7.85
CA LYS A 18 0.10 10.82 -7.23
C LYS A 18 -1.06 11.81 -7.13
N CYS A 19 -1.40 12.22 -5.90
CA CYS A 19 -2.46 13.18 -5.64
C CYS A 19 -2.15 13.98 -4.38
N GLU A 20 -2.83 15.11 -4.21
CA GLU A 20 -2.88 15.80 -2.93
C GLU A 20 -3.78 15.02 -1.96
N ILE A 21 -3.47 15.14 -0.67
CA ILE A 21 -4.26 14.54 0.42
C ILE A 21 -4.40 15.58 1.53
N ASP A 22 -5.59 15.68 2.12
CA ASP A 22 -5.85 16.64 3.21
C ASP A 22 -5.40 16.11 4.57
N ALA A 23 -5.35 14.78 4.72
CA ALA A 23 -4.95 14.09 5.95
C ALA A 23 -4.35 12.72 5.64
N ARG A 24 -3.63 12.16 6.64
CA ARG A 24 -3.14 10.77 6.55
C ARG A 24 -4.33 9.80 6.65
N SER A 25 -4.51 8.94 5.65
CA SER A 25 -5.52 7.87 5.70
C SER A 25 -5.24 6.85 6.80
N TRP A 26 -3.96 6.53 7.05
CA TRP A 26 -3.55 5.54 8.07
C TRP A 26 -2.50 6.11 9.03
N PRO A 27 -2.90 7.00 9.96
CA PRO A 27 -1.95 7.77 10.77
C PRO A 27 -1.17 6.93 11.79
N LEU A 28 -1.69 5.76 12.18
CA LEU A 28 -1.07 4.88 13.18
C LEU A 28 0.05 4.00 12.61
N TRP A 29 0.15 3.91 11.29
CA TRP A 29 1.09 3.03 10.61
C TRP A 29 2.27 3.81 10.03
N ARG A 30 3.49 3.54 10.51
CA ARG A 30 4.70 4.05 9.86
C ARG A 30 5.02 3.29 8.56
N MET A 31 4.83 1.97 8.59
CA MET A 31 5.00 1.05 7.47
C MET A 31 4.19 -0.22 7.77
N ALA A 32 3.41 -0.68 6.78
CA ALA A 32 2.77 -1.99 6.83
C ALA A 32 3.44 -2.89 5.80
N ARG A 33 3.75 -4.14 6.18
CA ARG A 33 4.29 -5.15 5.26
C ARG A 33 3.28 -6.29 5.18
N PHE A 34 2.79 -6.54 3.97
CA PHE A 34 1.98 -7.72 3.66
C PHE A 34 2.93 -8.79 3.13
N ASP A 35 3.20 -9.81 3.94
CA ASP A 35 4.06 -10.90 3.50
C ASP A 35 3.38 -11.78 2.46
N ARG A 36 4.20 -12.34 1.56
CA ARG A 36 3.82 -13.04 0.32
C ARG A 36 3.06 -14.35 0.49
N GLU A 37 2.60 -14.68 1.69
CA GLU A 37 1.71 -15.83 1.86
C GLU A 37 0.36 -15.58 1.16
N HIS A 38 -0.41 -16.66 0.98
CA HIS A 38 -1.64 -16.80 0.18
C HIS A 38 -2.48 -15.52 0.03
N PHE A 39 -2.60 -14.74 1.09
CA PHE A 39 -3.32 -13.48 1.12
C PHE A 39 -2.84 -12.42 0.10
N ALA A 40 -1.55 -12.05 0.11
CA ALA A 40 -1.06 -10.96 -0.74
C ALA A 40 -1.19 -11.32 -2.23
N LEU A 41 -0.86 -12.56 -2.58
CA LEU A 41 -0.96 -13.09 -3.94
C LEU A 41 -2.40 -13.18 -4.45
N THR A 42 -3.36 -13.53 -3.59
CA THR A 42 -4.76 -13.74 -4.03
C THR A 42 -5.63 -12.49 -3.97
N ARG A 43 -5.34 -11.55 -3.05
CA ARG A 43 -6.22 -10.41 -2.79
C ARG A 43 -5.62 -9.07 -3.21
N VAL A 44 -4.30 -8.89 -3.07
CA VAL A 44 -3.65 -7.60 -3.26
C VAL A 44 -3.06 -7.49 -4.67
N THR A 45 -2.30 -8.49 -5.11
CA THR A 45 -1.64 -8.50 -6.43
C THR A 45 -2.61 -8.29 -7.59
N PRO A 46 -3.76 -9.00 -7.69
CA PRO A 46 -4.65 -8.84 -8.84
C PRO A 46 -5.26 -7.44 -8.93
N ILE A 47 -5.57 -6.81 -7.79
CA ILE A 47 -6.11 -5.45 -7.75
C ILE A 47 -5.02 -4.43 -8.14
N LEU A 48 -3.78 -4.64 -7.69
CA LEU A 48 -2.64 -3.80 -8.05
C LEU A 48 -2.33 -3.88 -9.55
N GLU A 49 -2.28 -5.08 -10.12
CA GLU A 49 -2.07 -5.29 -11.56
C GLU A 49 -3.17 -4.63 -12.37
N GLN A 50 -4.43 -4.85 -12.00
CA GLN A 50 -5.56 -4.20 -12.67
C GLN A 50 -5.48 -2.67 -12.60
N ALA A 51 -5.12 -2.11 -11.44
CA ALA A 51 -4.95 -0.66 -11.28
C ALA A 51 -3.79 -0.10 -12.12
N LEU A 52 -2.69 -0.87 -12.25
CA LEU A 52 -1.53 -0.50 -13.05
C LEU A 52 -1.77 -0.59 -14.56
N GLU A 53 -2.60 -1.54 -15.00
CA GLU A 53 -2.93 -1.73 -16.42
C GLU A 53 -3.98 -0.75 -16.91
N SER A 54 -5.07 -0.61 -16.15
CA SER A 54 -6.23 0.20 -16.58
C SER A 54 -6.11 1.67 -16.22
N GLY A 55 -5.31 2.01 -15.21
CA GLY A 55 -5.35 3.34 -14.59
C GLY A 55 -6.72 3.69 -13.99
N ASP A 56 -7.62 2.70 -13.83
CA ASP A 56 -9.00 2.92 -13.42
C ASP A 56 -9.08 3.35 -11.94
N PRO A 57 -9.67 4.52 -11.66
CA PRO A 57 -9.91 4.97 -10.29
C PRO A 57 -10.70 3.97 -9.44
N ALA A 58 -11.55 3.12 -10.01
CA ALA A 58 -12.31 2.14 -9.23
C ALA A 58 -11.41 1.01 -8.69
N SER A 59 -10.41 0.57 -9.46
CA SER A 59 -9.42 -0.42 -9.00
C SER A 59 -8.57 0.13 -7.85
N LEU A 60 -8.19 1.41 -7.91
CA LEU A 60 -7.49 2.09 -6.81
C LEU A 60 -8.35 2.15 -5.55
N ARG A 61 -9.63 2.51 -5.67
CA ARG A 61 -10.55 2.54 -4.52
C ARG A 61 -10.73 1.15 -3.89
N LYS A 62 -10.75 0.08 -4.69
CA LYS A 62 -10.80 -1.30 -4.17
C LYS A 62 -9.55 -1.62 -3.34
N LEU A 63 -8.37 -1.22 -3.82
CA LEU A 63 -7.12 -1.41 -3.09
C LEU A 63 -7.11 -0.62 -1.77
N GLU A 64 -7.52 0.65 -1.80
CA GLU A 64 -7.60 1.49 -0.60
C GLU A 64 -8.55 0.91 0.44
N ARG A 65 -9.72 0.44 0.00
CA ARG A 65 -10.68 -0.23 0.89
C ARG A 65 -10.09 -1.48 1.52
N LEU A 66 -9.36 -2.28 0.75
CA LEU A 66 -8.69 -3.46 1.28
C LEU A 66 -7.66 -3.09 2.36
N ILE A 67 -6.84 -2.06 2.11
CA ILE A 67 -5.86 -1.57 3.10
C ILE A 67 -6.57 -1.04 4.36
N GLU A 68 -7.70 -0.34 4.22
CA GLU A 68 -8.51 0.13 5.34
C GLU A 68 -9.05 -1.02 6.20
N GLU A 69 -9.57 -2.08 5.56
CA GLU A 69 -10.01 -3.29 6.26
C GLU A 69 -8.86 -3.92 7.06
N PHE A 70 -7.62 -3.88 6.56
CA PHE A 70 -6.45 -4.31 7.33
C PHE A 70 -6.10 -3.38 8.48
N ALA A 71 -6.05 -2.08 8.22
CA ALA A 71 -5.65 -1.09 9.20
C ALA A 71 -6.60 -1.07 10.41
N THR A 72 -7.89 -1.34 10.19
CA THR A 72 -8.90 -1.46 11.23
C THR A 72 -8.84 -2.80 11.97
N THR A 73 -8.58 -3.91 11.26
CA THR A 73 -8.50 -5.25 11.87
C THR A 73 -7.22 -5.45 12.70
N PHE A 74 -6.08 -4.98 12.20
CA PHE A 74 -4.77 -5.23 12.80
C PHE A 74 -4.17 -3.91 13.28
N ARG A 75 -4.49 -3.49 14.50
CA ARG A 75 -3.87 -2.26 15.03
C ARG A 75 -2.36 -2.51 15.27
N PRO A 76 -1.46 -1.63 14.80
CA PRO A 76 -0.05 -1.77 15.12
C PRO A 76 0.13 -1.66 16.64
N PRO A 77 1.05 -2.43 17.25
CA PRO A 77 1.24 -2.41 18.70
C PRO A 77 1.57 -0.99 19.15
N THR A 78 0.80 -0.49 20.12
CA THR A 78 1.01 0.83 20.73
C THR A 78 2.33 0.81 21.50
N GLY A 79 3.40 1.35 20.90
CA GLY A 79 4.73 1.36 21.52
C GLY A 79 5.90 1.67 20.60
N ALA A 80 5.73 1.73 19.28
CA ALA A 80 6.78 2.21 18.37
C ALA A 80 6.86 3.74 18.42
N THR A 81 7.56 4.27 19.42
CA THR A 81 7.94 5.69 19.53
C THR A 81 8.58 6.16 18.21
N PRO A 82 8.20 7.32 17.64
CA PRO A 82 8.91 7.87 16.51
C PRO A 82 10.33 8.26 16.95
N SER A 83 11.34 7.54 16.43
CA SER A 83 12.73 8.01 16.37
C SER A 83 12.90 9.01 15.24
#